data_AF-A0A1S9CC63-F1
#
_entry.id   AF-A0A1S9CC63-F1
#
_cell.length_a   1.000
_cell.length_b   1.000
_cell.length_c   1.000
_cell.angle_alpha   90.00
_cell.angle_beta   90.00
_cell.angle_gamma   90.00
#
_symmetry.space_group_name_H-M   'P 1'
#
loop_
_entity.id
_entity.type
_entity.pdbx_description
1 polymer ?
#
loop_
_entity_poly.entity_id
_entity_poly.type
_entity_poly.pdbx_seq_one_letter_code
_entity_poly.pdbx_strand_id
1 'polypeptide(L)'
;MLNKKLNKKTLCVVGISVFLLISAWQVSDGQNINATKLEKTEQDTTVNYYLEYLNNAECSECIECLDCLEENDQPLALHSEVESMANLVSINKYEIEAENEQNSQVTFSISCETLLNNINALDENKHSLVPADGIIYNESLINIKDGETAFDVLLRLSRENKIHMEYVDTPIYGSAYIEGINNLYAFDAGGLSGWMYRVNGQFPNYGCSKYQLKAGDHLEFLYTCDLGKDLNEGEVVIQS
;
A
#
# COMPACT_ATOMS: atom_id res chain seq x y z
N MET A 1 43.69 28.96 16.45
CA MET A 1 42.25 28.79 16.71
C MET A 1 41.52 30.02 16.22
N LEU A 2 40.62 29.87 15.23
CA LEU A 2 39.34 30.58 15.03
C LEU A 2 38.92 30.45 13.56
N ASN A 3 38.41 29.25 13.23
CA ASN A 3 37.57 29.05 12.05
C ASN A 3 36.24 29.78 12.32
N LYS A 4 36.00 30.89 11.62
CA LYS A 4 34.73 31.60 11.70
C LYS A 4 33.65 30.78 11.02
N LYS A 5 32.69 30.31 11.83
CA LYS A 5 31.38 29.77 11.45
C LYS A 5 30.81 30.54 10.25
N LEU A 6 30.69 29.88 9.10
CA LEU A 6 29.79 30.30 8.04
C LEU A 6 28.37 30.30 8.64
N ASN A 7 27.74 31.46 8.66
CA ASN A 7 26.46 31.67 9.32
C ASN A 7 25.32 31.21 8.39
N LYS A 8 24.45 30.32 8.89
CA LYS A 8 23.28 29.74 8.20
C LYS A 8 22.34 30.77 7.55
N LYS A 9 22.42 32.05 7.95
CA LYS A 9 21.63 33.15 7.36
C LYS A 9 21.97 33.47 5.90
N THR A 10 23.16 33.13 5.43
CA THR A 10 23.56 33.43 4.05
C THR A 10 22.99 32.43 3.04
N LEU A 11 22.47 31.27 3.47
CA LEU A 11 21.94 30.25 2.57
C LEU A 11 20.47 30.50 2.16
N CYS A 12 19.65 31.11 3.02
CA CYS A 12 18.26 31.48 2.67
C CYS A 12 18.17 32.59 1.62
N VAL A 13 19.15 33.50 1.57
CA VAL A 13 19.14 34.62 0.62
C VAL A 13 19.46 34.14 -0.81
N VAL A 14 20.19 33.03 -0.95
CA VAL A 14 20.54 32.47 -2.27
C VAL A 14 19.34 31.73 -2.90
N GLY A 15 18.44 31.14 -2.09
CA GLY A 15 17.24 30.48 -2.60
C GLY A 15 16.17 31.45 -3.12
N ILE A 16 15.98 32.58 -2.42
CA ILE A 16 14.97 33.59 -2.79
C ILE A 16 15.42 34.44 -3.99
N SER A 17 16.74 34.59 -4.21
CA SER A 17 17.26 35.30 -5.38
C SER A 17 17.10 34.53 -6.70
N VAL A 18 16.88 33.20 -6.66
CA VAL A 18 16.53 32.40 -7.85
C VAL A 18 15.08 32.67 -8.29
N PHE A 19 14.18 32.93 -7.34
CA PHE A 19 12.77 33.23 -7.62
C PHE A 19 12.53 34.60 -8.26
N LEU A 20 13.35 35.60 -7.93
CA LEU A 20 13.22 36.95 -8.49
C LEU A 20 13.90 37.14 -9.87
N LEU A 21 14.66 36.16 -10.35
CA LEU A 21 15.28 36.22 -11.68
C LEU A 21 14.46 35.54 -12.78
N ILE A 22 13.54 34.64 -12.42
CA ILE A 22 12.68 33.94 -13.39
C ILE A 22 11.49 34.81 -13.81
N SER A 23 11.00 35.70 -12.95
CA SER A 23 9.86 36.59 -13.27
C SER A 23 10.21 37.78 -14.19
N ALA A 24 11.48 37.96 -14.57
CA ALA A 24 11.93 39.08 -15.39
C ALA A 24 12.14 38.77 -16.89
N TRP A 25 11.92 37.53 -17.33
CA TRP A 25 12.01 37.15 -18.74
C TRP A 25 10.86 36.22 -19.13
N GLN A 26 9.70 36.81 -19.45
CA GLN A 26 8.89 36.52 -20.64
C GLN A 26 7.49 37.12 -20.49
N VAL A 27 7.40 38.44 -20.70
CA VAL A 27 6.17 39.05 -21.21
C VAL A 27 6.58 40.00 -22.33
N SER A 28 6.81 39.45 -23.51
CA SER A 28 6.66 40.19 -24.76
C SER A 28 6.33 39.23 -25.90
N ASP A 29 5.19 39.48 -26.50
CA ASP A 29 4.70 39.03 -27.79
C ASP A 29 4.09 37.62 -27.85
N GLY A 30 2.76 37.62 -27.98
CA GLY A 30 1.93 36.44 -28.04
C GLY A 30 1.92 35.75 -29.40
N GLN A 31 1.80 34.43 -29.36
CA GLN A 31 0.89 33.62 -30.17
C GLN A 31 0.62 32.32 -29.40
N ASN A 32 -0.56 31.77 -29.67
CA ASN A 32 -1.28 30.68 -29.01
C ASN A 32 -0.61 29.30 -29.24
N ILE A 33 -0.37 28.49 -28.17
CA ILE A 33 -0.47 27.00 -28.10
C ILE A 33 -0.08 26.46 -26.70
N ASN A 34 -0.91 25.59 -26.10
CA ASN A 34 -0.57 24.60 -25.03
C ASN A 34 -0.12 25.06 -23.62
N ALA A 35 -0.80 26.01 -22.97
CA ALA A 35 -0.47 26.43 -21.59
C ALA A 35 -0.90 25.44 -20.47
N THR A 36 -1.89 24.57 -20.68
CA THR A 36 -2.49 23.76 -19.60
C THR A 36 -1.70 22.51 -19.18
N LYS A 37 -0.61 22.15 -19.88
CA LYS A 37 0.20 20.95 -19.56
C LYS A 37 1.60 21.28 -19.03
N LEU A 38 2.08 22.51 -19.21
CA LEU A 38 3.42 22.94 -18.78
C LEU A 38 3.41 23.64 -17.42
N GLU A 39 2.32 24.35 -17.06
CA GLU A 39 2.19 25.01 -15.75
C GLU A 39 2.01 24.02 -14.58
N LYS A 40 1.31 22.90 -14.80
CA LYS A 40 1.17 21.85 -13.75
C LYS A 40 2.50 21.23 -13.35
N THR A 41 3.40 21.01 -14.33
CA THR A 41 4.68 20.32 -14.10
C THR A 41 5.69 21.10 -13.26
N GLU A 42 5.69 22.44 -13.30
CA GLU A 42 6.63 23.26 -12.51
C GLU A 42 6.15 23.50 -11.07
N GLN A 43 4.84 23.68 -10.87
CA GLN A 43 4.24 23.78 -9.53
C GLN A 43 4.40 22.47 -8.74
N ASP A 44 4.22 21.31 -9.39
CA ASP A 44 4.46 20.00 -8.79
C ASP A 44 5.90 19.83 -8.31
N THR A 45 6.89 20.23 -9.11
CA THR A 45 8.31 20.08 -8.71
C THR A 45 8.72 20.92 -7.50
N THR A 46 8.17 22.14 -7.36
CA THR A 46 8.51 23.02 -6.24
C THR A 46 7.87 22.53 -4.94
N VAL A 47 6.60 22.11 -4.99
CA VAL A 47 5.89 21.58 -3.81
C VAL A 47 6.51 20.25 -3.35
N ASN A 48 6.86 19.36 -4.29
CA ASN A 48 7.51 18.09 -3.98
C ASN A 48 8.88 18.27 -3.31
N TYR A 49 9.66 19.28 -3.73
CA TYR A 49 10.93 19.62 -3.07
C TYR A 49 10.73 20.06 -1.62
N TYR A 50 9.71 20.86 -1.32
CA TYR A 50 9.40 21.27 0.05
C TYR A 50 8.86 20.11 0.90
N LEU A 51 8.06 19.21 0.34
CA LEU A 51 7.58 18.02 1.03
C LEU A 51 8.72 17.03 1.35
N GLU A 52 9.63 16.79 0.40
CA GLU A 52 10.82 15.96 0.62
C GLU A 52 11.77 16.57 1.67
N TYR A 53 11.90 17.90 1.69
CA TYR A 53 12.66 18.63 2.70
C TYR A 53 12.03 18.53 4.11
N LEU A 54 10.69 18.62 4.21
CA LEU A 54 9.97 18.47 5.48
C LEU A 54 10.01 17.03 6.02
N ASN A 55 9.94 16.03 5.15
CA ASN A 55 10.02 14.62 5.54
C ASN A 55 11.45 14.19 5.96
N ASN A 56 12.49 14.83 5.41
CA ASN A 56 13.89 14.57 5.75
C ASN A 56 14.43 15.47 6.87
N ALA A 57 13.63 16.38 7.42
CA ALA A 57 14.01 17.19 8.56
C ALA A 57 13.92 16.35 9.85
N GLU A 58 15.07 15.93 10.40
CA GLU A 58 15.21 15.28 11.72
C GLU A 58 14.88 16.22 12.91
N CYS A 59 13.79 16.98 12.84
CA CYS A 59 13.36 17.86 13.91
C CYS A 59 11.85 17.69 14.15
N SER A 60 11.50 16.71 14.99
CA SER A 60 10.12 16.40 15.36
C SER A 60 9.50 17.43 16.34
N GLU A 61 9.93 18.70 16.32
CA GLU A 61 9.46 19.72 17.26
C GLU A 61 9.13 21.08 16.60
N CYS A 62 8.79 21.12 15.31
CA CYS A 62 8.40 22.40 14.70
C CYS A 62 7.19 22.39 13.76
N ILE A 63 6.39 21.31 13.71
CA ILE A 63 5.06 21.39 13.06
C ILE A 63 4.06 22.18 13.93
N GLU A 64 4.30 22.32 15.24
CA GLU A 64 3.43 23.11 16.13
C GLU A 64 3.87 24.57 16.33
N CYS A 65 4.97 25.02 15.74
CA CYS A 65 5.49 26.38 15.96
C CYS A 65 4.95 27.41 14.95
N LEU A 66 3.65 27.36 14.63
CA LEU A 66 2.96 28.50 14.00
C LEU A 66 3.04 29.77 14.89
N ASP A 67 3.41 29.61 16.16
CA ASP A 67 3.60 30.69 17.16
C ASP A 67 4.91 31.48 17.00
N CYS A 68 5.84 31.08 16.12
CA CYS A 68 7.11 31.79 15.93
C CYS A 68 7.03 32.95 14.91
N LEU A 69 5.85 33.20 14.32
CA LEU A 69 5.66 34.18 13.24
C LEU A 69 4.97 35.49 13.68
N GLU A 70 4.63 35.67 14.96
CA GLU A 70 3.78 36.78 15.40
C GLU A 70 4.48 38.05 15.94
N GLU A 71 5.82 38.15 15.95
CA GLU A 71 6.51 39.36 16.41
C GLU A 71 7.37 40.07 15.33
N ASN A 72 6.89 40.12 14.09
CA ASN A 72 7.36 41.15 13.16
C ASN A 72 6.22 41.59 12.25
N ASP A 73 5.92 42.89 12.28
CA ASP A 73 5.06 43.60 11.34
C ASP A 73 5.53 43.41 9.88
N GLN A 74 5.30 42.23 9.29
CA GLN A 74 5.47 41.98 7.87
C GLN A 74 4.16 42.30 7.13
N PRO A 75 4.24 42.85 5.90
CA PRO A 75 3.09 43.38 5.19
C PRO A 75 2.03 42.28 4.97
N LEU A 76 0.75 42.62 5.16
CA LEU A 76 -0.42 41.71 5.01
C LEU A 76 -0.40 40.84 3.73
N ALA A 77 0.23 41.31 2.66
CA ALA A 77 0.41 40.55 1.42
C ALA A 77 1.27 39.28 1.60
N LEU A 78 2.34 39.35 2.40
CA LEU A 78 3.25 38.22 2.64
C LEU A 78 2.59 37.15 3.52
N HIS A 79 1.75 37.54 4.48
CA HIS A 79 0.96 36.59 5.28
C HIS A 79 -0.03 35.82 4.42
N SER A 80 -0.73 36.48 3.50
CA SER A 80 -1.69 35.80 2.61
C SER A 80 -1.05 34.81 1.65
N GLU A 81 0.18 35.10 1.18
CA GLU A 81 0.94 34.20 0.31
C GLU A 81 1.43 32.98 1.09
N VAL A 82 1.91 33.16 2.33
CA VAL A 82 2.36 32.09 3.23
C VAL A 82 1.21 31.17 3.63
N GLU A 83 0.03 31.71 3.94
CA GLU A 83 -1.18 30.92 4.21
C GLU A 83 -1.61 30.11 2.99
N SER A 84 -1.56 30.70 1.79
CA SER A 84 -1.91 29.99 0.56
C SER A 84 -0.96 28.81 0.29
N MET A 85 0.34 29.00 0.53
CA MET A 85 1.35 27.96 0.37
C MET A 85 1.21 26.85 1.41
N ALA A 86 0.94 27.19 2.68
CA ALA A 86 0.68 26.20 3.73
C ALA A 86 -0.57 25.34 3.41
N ASN A 87 -1.61 25.97 2.86
CA ASN A 87 -2.83 25.27 2.45
C ASN A 87 -2.58 24.36 1.24
N LEU A 88 -1.84 24.82 0.22
CA LEU A 88 -1.45 24.01 -0.94
C LEU A 88 -0.56 22.82 -0.55
N VAL A 89 0.41 23.03 0.35
CA VAL A 89 1.25 21.95 0.89
C VAL A 89 0.41 20.93 1.65
N SER A 90 -0.58 21.39 2.42
CA SER A 90 -1.49 20.49 3.14
C SER A 90 -2.37 19.69 2.19
N ILE A 91 -2.97 20.34 1.18
CA ILE A 91 -3.81 19.68 0.16
C ILE A 91 -3.00 18.63 -0.61
N ASN A 92 -1.81 18.99 -1.11
CA ASN A 92 -0.96 18.06 -1.85
C ASN A 92 -0.46 16.91 -0.97
N LYS A 93 -0.19 17.15 0.31
CA LYS A 93 0.13 16.07 1.26
C LYS A 93 -1.01 15.07 1.37
N TYR A 94 -2.26 15.54 1.51
CA TYR A 94 -3.42 14.65 1.56
C TYR A 94 -3.66 13.93 0.23
N GLU A 95 -3.44 14.58 -0.92
CA GLU A 95 -3.54 13.94 -2.23
C GLU A 95 -2.45 12.88 -2.42
N ILE A 96 -1.21 13.16 -2.00
CA ILE A 96 -0.10 12.20 -2.04
C ILE A 96 -0.35 11.02 -1.09
N GLU A 97 -0.86 11.26 0.12
CA GLU A 97 -1.21 10.18 1.07
C GLU A 97 -2.34 9.30 0.54
N ALA A 98 -3.38 9.88 -0.07
CA ALA A 98 -4.49 9.15 -0.68
C ALA A 98 -4.05 8.37 -1.93
N GLU A 99 -3.18 8.94 -2.77
CA GLU A 99 -2.60 8.24 -3.92
C GLU A 99 -1.68 7.09 -3.48
N ASN A 100 -0.88 7.29 -2.43
CA ASN A 100 0.01 6.25 -1.91
C ASN A 100 -0.75 5.12 -1.19
N GLU A 101 -1.89 5.45 -0.56
CA GLU A 101 -2.84 4.45 -0.04
C GLU A 101 -3.47 3.62 -1.17
N GLN A 102 -3.90 4.24 -2.27
CA GLN A 102 -4.41 3.50 -3.44
C GLN A 102 -3.31 2.64 -4.10
N ASN A 103 -2.07 3.13 -4.11
CA ASN A 103 -0.92 2.43 -4.69
C ASN A 103 -0.33 1.36 -3.76
N SER A 104 -1.03 0.99 -2.68
CA SER A 104 -0.63 -0.02 -1.70
C SER A 104 -1.79 -0.95 -1.31
N GLN A 105 -2.81 -1.10 -2.16
CA GLN A 105 -3.96 -1.96 -1.90
C GLN A 105 -3.90 -3.27 -2.69
N VAL A 106 -4.38 -4.35 -2.08
CA VAL A 106 -4.61 -5.64 -2.73
C VAL A 106 -6.03 -6.09 -2.46
N THR A 107 -6.56 -6.95 -3.33
CA THR A 107 -7.81 -7.66 -3.07
C THR A 107 -7.51 -8.98 -2.39
N PHE A 108 -8.21 -9.32 -1.30
CA PHE A 108 -7.97 -10.53 -0.52
C PHE A 108 -9.25 -11.32 -0.24
N SER A 109 -9.19 -12.65 -0.34
CA SER A 109 -10.30 -13.54 0.02
C SER A 109 -9.83 -14.91 0.57
N ILE A 110 -10.71 -15.57 1.33
CA ILE A 110 -10.51 -16.96 1.80
C ILE A 110 -11.80 -17.76 1.54
N SER A 111 -11.70 -18.82 0.75
CA SER A 111 -12.83 -19.68 0.38
C SER A 111 -12.54 -21.17 0.58
N CYS A 112 -13.56 -21.89 1.04
CA CYS A 112 -13.63 -23.35 1.11
C CYS A 112 -14.83 -23.89 0.31
N GLU A 113 -15.25 -23.21 -0.76
CA GLU A 113 -16.38 -23.61 -1.60
C GLU A 113 -16.26 -25.03 -2.17
N THR A 114 -15.06 -25.46 -2.57
CA THR A 114 -14.82 -26.85 -3.02
C THR A 114 -15.14 -27.87 -1.93
N LEU A 115 -14.87 -27.54 -0.67
CA LEU A 115 -15.17 -28.38 0.48
C LEU A 115 -16.67 -28.42 0.75
N LEU A 116 -17.39 -27.31 0.60
CA LEU A 116 -18.84 -27.27 0.67
C LEU A 116 -19.47 -28.21 -0.38
N ASN A 117 -18.95 -28.20 -1.61
CA ASN A 117 -19.40 -29.10 -2.68
C ASN A 117 -19.02 -30.57 -2.44
N ASN A 118 -18.06 -30.83 -1.55
CA ASN A 118 -17.56 -32.15 -1.20
C ASN A 118 -17.74 -32.47 0.31
N ILE A 119 -18.78 -31.91 0.94
CA ILE A 119 -18.95 -31.96 2.41
C ILE A 119 -18.98 -33.39 2.98
N ASN A 120 -19.38 -34.38 2.18
CA ASN A 120 -19.39 -35.79 2.57
C ASN A 120 -17.99 -36.38 2.80
N ALA A 121 -16.94 -35.75 2.27
CA ALA A 121 -15.55 -36.14 2.51
C ALA A 121 -15.01 -35.58 3.84
N LEU A 122 -15.68 -34.58 4.42
CA LEU A 122 -15.35 -33.96 5.69
C LEU A 122 -16.03 -34.71 6.84
N ASP A 123 -15.33 -34.86 7.97
CA ASP A 123 -15.92 -35.36 9.21
C ASP A 123 -17.15 -34.53 9.61
N GLU A 124 -18.24 -35.21 9.96
CA GLU A 124 -19.52 -34.61 10.36
C GLU A 124 -19.37 -33.60 11.50
N ASN A 125 -18.40 -33.81 12.40
CA ASN A 125 -18.11 -32.89 13.51
C ASN A 125 -17.56 -31.52 13.05
N LYS A 126 -17.06 -31.42 11.82
CA LYS A 126 -16.48 -30.22 11.22
C LYS A 126 -17.44 -29.53 10.25
N HIS A 127 -18.59 -30.12 9.93
CA HIS A 127 -19.55 -29.52 8.98
C HIS A 127 -19.99 -28.12 9.41
N SER A 128 -20.11 -27.85 10.72
CA SER A 128 -20.47 -26.52 11.23
C SER A 128 -19.38 -25.45 11.02
N LEU A 129 -18.17 -25.84 10.64
CA LEU A 129 -17.07 -24.92 10.32
C LEU A 129 -17.15 -24.39 8.89
N VAL A 130 -17.91 -25.06 8.01
CA VAL A 130 -18.05 -24.67 6.61
C VAL A 130 -19.20 -23.65 6.49
N PRO A 131 -18.92 -22.41 6.06
CA PRO A 131 -19.97 -21.41 5.82
C PRO A 131 -20.94 -21.88 4.73
N ALA A 132 -22.19 -21.40 4.79
CA ALA A 132 -23.24 -21.82 3.86
C ALA A 132 -22.97 -21.43 2.40
N ASP A 133 -22.16 -20.39 2.18
CA ASP A 133 -21.68 -19.93 0.88
C ASP A 133 -20.23 -20.37 0.59
N GLY A 134 -19.61 -21.11 1.52
CA GLY A 134 -18.21 -21.54 1.41
C GLY A 134 -17.19 -20.40 1.58
N ILE A 135 -17.61 -19.19 1.97
CA ILE A 135 -16.71 -18.03 2.09
C ILE A 135 -16.36 -17.81 3.57
N ILE A 136 -15.08 -18.00 3.91
CA ILE A 136 -14.56 -17.78 5.27
C ILE A 136 -14.24 -16.29 5.48
N TYR A 137 -13.69 -15.66 4.44
CA TYR A 137 -13.40 -14.23 4.42
C TYR A 137 -13.79 -13.68 3.05
N ASN A 138 -14.77 -12.76 3.06
CA ASN A 138 -15.27 -12.13 1.85
C ASN A 138 -14.18 -11.32 1.15
N GLU A 139 -14.27 -11.25 -0.17
CA GLU A 139 -13.40 -10.41 -0.99
C GLU A 139 -13.42 -8.96 -0.50
N SER A 140 -12.26 -8.43 -0.14
CA SER A 140 -12.12 -7.06 0.34
C SER A 140 -10.82 -6.43 -0.12
N LEU A 141 -10.84 -5.09 -0.27
CA LEU A 141 -9.64 -4.30 -0.47
C LEU A 141 -8.93 -4.08 0.86
N ILE A 142 -7.67 -4.47 0.93
CA ILE A 142 -6.84 -4.33 2.12
C ILE A 142 -5.53 -3.60 1.79
N ASN A 143 -5.13 -2.70 2.69
CA ASN A 143 -3.84 -2.03 2.58
C ASN A 143 -2.74 -3.02 2.96
N ILE A 144 -1.68 -3.05 2.15
CA ILE A 144 -0.44 -3.76 2.41
C ILE A 144 0.67 -2.78 2.77
N LYS A 145 1.65 -3.25 3.52
CA LYS A 145 2.89 -2.51 3.78
C LYS A 145 3.96 -2.94 2.80
N ASP A 146 4.92 -2.07 2.55
CA ASP A 146 6.08 -2.40 1.72
C ASP A 146 6.76 -3.70 2.19
N GLY A 147 6.84 -4.65 1.27
CA GLY A 147 7.46 -5.95 1.50
C GLY A 147 6.58 -6.97 2.23
N GLU A 148 5.30 -6.69 2.53
CA GLU A 148 4.38 -7.70 3.06
C GLU A 148 4.23 -8.86 2.06
N THR A 149 4.33 -10.08 2.58
CA THR A 149 4.11 -11.29 1.80
C THR A 149 2.66 -11.74 1.84
N ALA A 150 2.27 -12.64 0.93
CA ALA A 150 0.95 -13.28 0.98
C ALA A 150 0.69 -13.99 2.33
N PHE A 151 1.73 -14.57 2.92
CA PHE A 151 1.67 -15.15 4.27
C PHE A 151 1.41 -14.10 5.35
N ASP A 152 2.11 -12.96 5.31
CA ASP A 152 1.97 -11.91 6.33
C ASP A 152 0.54 -11.35 6.33
N VAL A 153 -0.03 -11.12 5.14
CA VAL A 153 -1.42 -10.69 4.98
C VAL A 153 -2.39 -11.72 5.53
N LEU A 154 -2.23 -13.00 5.17
CA LEU A 154 -3.09 -14.07 5.70
C LEU A 154 -3.01 -14.12 7.23
N LEU A 155 -1.81 -14.09 7.79
CA LEU A 155 -1.59 -14.19 9.23
C LEU A 155 -2.21 -13.01 9.98
N ARG A 156 -2.03 -11.79 9.46
CA ARG A 156 -2.59 -10.56 10.03
C ARG A 156 -4.11 -10.58 9.99
N LEU A 157 -4.70 -10.80 8.81
CA LEU A 157 -6.16 -10.79 8.63
C LEU A 157 -6.84 -11.92 9.41
N SER A 158 -6.21 -13.09 9.50
CA SER A 158 -6.74 -14.19 10.32
C SER A 158 -6.81 -13.80 11.80
N ARG A 159 -5.77 -13.15 12.34
CA ARG A 159 -5.75 -12.66 13.72
C ARG A 159 -6.79 -11.58 13.98
N GLU A 160 -6.89 -10.58 13.09
CA GLU A 160 -7.84 -9.47 13.19
C GLU A 160 -9.30 -9.96 13.17
N ASN A 161 -9.59 -10.97 12.35
CA ASN A 161 -10.94 -11.52 12.18
C ASN A 161 -11.22 -12.73 13.06
N LYS A 162 -10.30 -13.10 13.96
CA LYS A 162 -10.40 -14.27 14.87
C LYS A 162 -10.63 -15.59 14.11
N ILE A 163 -10.07 -15.69 12.91
CA ILE A 163 -10.03 -16.92 12.12
C ILE A 163 -8.84 -17.73 12.61
N HIS A 164 -9.10 -18.95 13.06
CA HIS A 164 -8.03 -19.86 13.46
C HIS A 164 -7.12 -20.17 12.28
N MET A 165 -5.81 -20.13 12.47
CA MET A 165 -4.83 -20.38 11.43
C MET A 165 -3.61 -21.07 12.02
N GLU A 166 -3.18 -22.16 11.38
CA GLU A 166 -2.01 -22.95 11.74
C GLU A 166 -1.08 -23.12 10.53
N TYR A 167 0.21 -23.07 10.79
CA TYR A 167 1.25 -23.21 9.78
C TYR A 167 2.50 -23.82 10.41
N VAL A 168 3.31 -24.45 9.56
CA VAL A 168 4.63 -24.95 9.92
C VAL A 168 5.67 -24.35 8.99
N ASP A 169 6.75 -23.84 9.57
CA ASP A 169 7.92 -23.46 8.78
C ASP A 169 8.56 -24.72 8.21
N THR A 170 8.83 -24.72 6.91
CA THR A 170 9.50 -25.84 6.24
C THR A 170 10.92 -25.41 5.83
N PRO A 171 11.95 -25.58 6.69
CA PRO A 171 13.31 -25.10 6.41
C PRO A 171 13.89 -25.61 5.09
N ILE A 172 13.52 -26.83 4.68
CA ILE A 172 13.97 -27.45 3.42
C ILE A 172 13.48 -26.65 2.20
N TYR A 173 12.27 -26.10 2.26
CA TYR A 173 11.70 -25.30 1.19
C TYR A 173 11.87 -23.79 1.43
N GLY A 174 12.30 -23.40 2.63
CA GLY A 174 12.45 -22.00 3.04
C GLY A 174 11.13 -21.23 3.01
N SER A 175 10.01 -21.90 3.25
CA SER A 175 8.67 -21.28 3.25
C SER A 175 7.75 -21.85 4.31
N ALA A 176 6.74 -21.07 4.69
CA ALA A 176 5.65 -21.55 5.53
C ALA A 176 4.67 -22.42 4.72
N TYR A 177 4.28 -23.56 5.29
CA TYR A 177 3.18 -24.38 4.81
C TYR A 177 1.96 -24.14 5.69
N ILE A 178 0.81 -23.81 5.09
CA ILE A 178 -0.44 -23.58 5.81
C ILE A 178 -1.08 -24.93 6.10
N GLU A 179 -1.15 -25.30 7.38
CA GLU A 179 -1.74 -26.56 7.80
C GLU A 179 -3.25 -26.47 7.92
N GLY A 180 -3.78 -25.31 8.35
CA GLY A 180 -5.21 -25.12 8.47
C GLY A 180 -5.63 -23.66 8.57
N ILE A 181 -6.84 -23.38 8.10
CA ILE A 181 -7.54 -22.09 8.24
C ILE A 181 -8.97 -22.41 8.67
N ASN A 182 -9.51 -21.66 9.62
CA ASN A 182 -10.85 -21.85 10.19
C ASN A 182 -11.09 -23.26 10.77
N ASN A 183 -10.05 -23.88 11.34
CA ASN A 183 -10.05 -25.29 11.82
C ASN A 183 -10.34 -26.33 10.72
N LEU A 184 -10.22 -25.95 9.45
CA LEU A 184 -10.22 -26.85 8.30
C LEU A 184 -8.76 -27.06 7.90
N TYR A 185 -8.30 -28.29 7.97
CA TYR A 185 -6.90 -28.66 7.82
C TYR A 185 -6.64 -29.35 6.49
N ALA A 186 -5.38 -29.34 6.06
CA ALA A 186 -4.91 -30.27 5.05
C ALA A 186 -5.29 -31.70 5.46
N PHE A 187 -5.67 -32.49 4.46
CA PHE A 187 -6.13 -33.87 4.59
C PHE A 187 -7.52 -34.10 5.21
N ASP A 188 -8.23 -33.06 5.66
CA ASP A 188 -9.59 -33.20 6.24
C ASP A 188 -10.65 -33.74 5.26
N ALA A 189 -10.42 -33.59 3.94
CA ALA A 189 -11.30 -34.08 2.88
C ALA A 189 -10.59 -35.08 1.95
N GLY A 190 -9.59 -35.79 2.48
CA GLY A 190 -8.83 -36.83 1.78
C GLY A 190 -7.36 -36.48 1.55
N GLY A 191 -6.57 -37.46 1.12
CA GLY A 191 -5.10 -37.34 1.02
C GLY A 191 -4.56 -36.27 0.06
N LEU A 192 -5.42 -35.70 -0.78
CA LEU A 192 -5.10 -34.65 -1.75
C LEU A 192 -5.70 -33.29 -1.38
N SER A 193 -6.33 -33.19 -0.20
CA SER A 193 -7.00 -31.98 0.24
C SER A 193 -6.07 -31.05 1.02
N GLY A 194 -6.29 -29.74 0.91
CA GLY A 194 -5.49 -28.75 1.62
C GLY A 194 -5.69 -27.33 1.12
N TRP A 195 -4.86 -26.42 1.64
CA TRP A 195 -4.90 -25.00 1.33
C TRP A 195 -3.94 -24.65 0.21
N MET A 196 -4.45 -23.96 -0.81
CA MET A 196 -3.68 -23.38 -1.90
C MET A 196 -3.86 -21.87 -1.89
N TYR A 197 -2.89 -21.16 -2.47
CA TYR A 197 -3.02 -19.73 -2.69
C TYR A 197 -2.85 -19.41 -4.16
N ARG A 198 -3.58 -18.40 -4.61
CA ARG A 198 -3.61 -17.92 -5.99
C ARG A 198 -3.38 -16.42 -5.97
N VAL A 199 -2.56 -15.93 -6.90
CA VAL A 199 -2.37 -14.49 -7.10
C VAL A 199 -2.68 -14.16 -8.55
N ASN A 200 -3.61 -13.23 -8.78
CA ASN A 200 -4.04 -12.80 -10.12
C ASN A 200 -4.46 -14.00 -11.01
N GLY A 201 -5.20 -14.95 -10.43
CA GLY A 201 -5.64 -16.15 -11.13
C GLY A 201 -4.58 -17.21 -11.40
N GLN A 202 -3.35 -17.04 -10.90
CA GLN A 202 -2.25 -18.01 -11.07
C GLN A 202 -1.84 -18.63 -9.73
N PHE A 203 -1.61 -19.94 -9.70
CA PHE A 203 -1.10 -20.66 -8.53
C PHE A 203 0.43 -20.64 -8.54
N PRO A 204 1.11 -19.89 -7.66
CA PRO A 204 2.56 -19.87 -7.67
C PRO A 204 3.11 -21.21 -7.17
N ASN A 205 4.21 -21.66 -7.77
CA ASN A 205 4.85 -22.94 -7.46
C ASN A 205 5.84 -22.89 -6.28
N TYR A 206 5.70 -21.89 -5.42
CA TYR A 206 6.52 -21.68 -4.22
C TYR A 206 5.63 -21.20 -3.07
N GLY A 207 6.09 -21.24 -1.83
CA GLY A 207 5.23 -20.93 -0.67
C GLY A 207 4.85 -19.45 -0.55
N CYS A 208 3.66 -19.19 -0.01
CA CYS A 208 3.07 -17.86 0.17
C CYS A 208 3.95 -16.89 0.99
N SER A 209 4.83 -17.39 1.87
CA SER A 209 5.78 -16.58 2.64
C SER A 209 6.95 -16.02 1.83
N LYS A 210 7.04 -16.36 0.53
CA LYS A 210 8.03 -15.80 -0.38
C LYS A 210 7.42 -14.86 -1.41
N TYR A 211 6.10 -14.87 -1.57
CA TYR A 211 5.42 -14.01 -2.53
C TYR A 211 5.26 -12.63 -1.91
N GLN A 212 6.08 -11.66 -2.33
CA GLN A 212 5.91 -10.26 -1.96
C GLN A 212 4.78 -9.66 -2.77
N LEU A 213 3.77 -9.14 -2.07
CA LEU A 213 2.59 -8.57 -2.71
C LEU A 213 2.92 -7.24 -3.37
N LYS A 214 2.20 -6.97 -4.46
CA LYS A 214 2.24 -5.70 -5.18
C LYS A 214 0.85 -5.10 -5.17
N ALA A 215 0.79 -3.77 -5.20
CA ALA A 215 -0.48 -3.09 -5.33
C ALA A 215 -1.24 -3.54 -6.58
N GLY A 216 -2.54 -3.71 -6.42
CA GLY A 216 -3.43 -4.28 -7.43
C GLY A 216 -3.45 -5.80 -7.49
N ASP A 217 -2.61 -6.51 -6.73
CA ASP A 217 -2.70 -7.98 -6.68
C ASP A 217 -4.05 -8.44 -6.14
N HIS A 218 -4.58 -9.52 -6.73
CA HIS A 218 -5.71 -10.26 -6.19
C HIS A 218 -5.20 -11.56 -5.58
N LEU A 219 -5.17 -11.63 -4.25
CA LEU A 219 -4.69 -12.75 -3.44
C LEU A 219 -5.87 -13.56 -2.89
N GLU A 220 -5.89 -14.85 -3.21
CA GLU A 220 -6.95 -15.76 -2.79
C GLU A 220 -6.34 -16.97 -2.08
N PHE A 221 -6.92 -17.36 -0.93
CA PHE A 221 -6.66 -18.65 -0.30
C PHE A 221 -7.85 -19.57 -0.49
N LEU A 222 -7.61 -20.73 -1.10
CA LEU A 222 -8.63 -21.63 -1.58
C LEU A 222 -8.39 -23.02 -0.99
N TYR A 223 -9.43 -23.64 -0.45
CA TYR A 223 -9.38 -25.06 -0.12
C TYR A 223 -9.51 -25.89 -1.40
N THR A 224 -8.75 -26.97 -1.50
CA THR A 224 -8.85 -27.98 -2.56
C THR A 224 -9.18 -29.33 -1.94
N CYS A 225 -9.96 -30.14 -2.65
CA CYS A 225 -10.18 -31.56 -2.37
C CYS A 225 -9.43 -32.49 -3.34
N ASP A 226 -8.89 -31.97 -4.46
CA ASP A 226 -8.19 -32.76 -5.49
C ASP A 226 -6.91 -32.06 -6.01
N LEU A 227 -6.01 -31.68 -5.09
CA LEU A 227 -4.70 -31.10 -5.41
C LEU A 227 -4.75 -30.00 -6.49
N GLY A 228 -5.72 -29.08 -6.40
CA GLY A 228 -5.88 -27.93 -7.30
C GLY A 228 -6.67 -28.20 -8.58
N LYS A 229 -6.98 -29.46 -8.93
CA LYS A 229 -7.78 -29.77 -10.13
C LYS A 229 -9.20 -29.22 -10.06
N ASP A 230 -9.79 -29.23 -8.87
CA ASP A 230 -11.09 -28.66 -8.56
C ASP A 230 -11.08 -27.12 -8.45
N LEU A 231 -9.90 -26.51 -8.57
CA LEU A 231 -9.68 -25.07 -8.62
C LEU A 231 -9.18 -24.58 -10.00
N ASN A 232 -9.19 -25.47 -11.00
CA ASN A 232 -8.69 -25.23 -12.36
C ASN A 232 -7.18 -24.88 -12.40
N GLU A 233 -6.39 -25.39 -11.46
CA GLU A 233 -4.94 -25.27 -11.53
C GLU A 233 -4.42 -25.89 -12.84
N GLY A 234 -3.73 -25.09 -13.65
CA GLY A 234 -3.20 -25.51 -14.95
C GLY A 234 -4.08 -25.14 -16.16
N GLU A 235 -5.28 -24.59 -15.95
CA GLU A 235 -6.06 -23.97 -17.02
C GLU A 235 -5.77 -22.47 -17.12
N VAL A 236 -5.59 -21.97 -18.35
CA VAL A 236 -5.46 -20.53 -18.59
C VAL A 236 -6.85 -19.92 -18.46
N VAL A 237 -7.15 -19.35 -17.29
CA VAL A 237 -8.37 -18.56 -17.10
C VAL A 237 -8.22 -17.26 -17.91
N ILE A 238 -8.84 -17.24 -19.09
CA ILE A 238 -8.95 -16.02 -19.89
C ILE A 238 -10.02 -15.16 -19.20
N GLN A 239 -9.62 -14.12 -18.48
CA GLN A 239 -10.56 -13.13 -17.98
C GLN A 239 -11.21 -12.44 -19.19
N SER A 240 -12.53 -12.63 -19.34
CA SER A 240 -13.37 -12.09 -20.41
C SER A 240 -13.78 -10.65 -20.18
#